data_AF-A0A964RNZ9-F1
#
_entry.id   AF-A0A964RNZ9-F1
#
_cell.length_a   1.000
_cell.length_b   1.000
_cell.length_c   1.000
_cell.angle_alpha   90.00
_cell.angle_beta   90.00
_cell.angle_gamma   90.00
#
_symmetry.space_group_name_H-M   'P 1'
#
loop_
_entity.id
_entity.type
_entity.pdbx_description
1 polymer ?
#
loop_
_entity_poly.entity_id
_entity_poly.type
_entity_poly.pdbx_seq_one_letter_code
_entity_poly.pdbx_strand_id
1 'polypeptide(L)'
;MMRDEFKFMVDEDIKDIEELIDNKKYTNEYYKEIVSRYHSYIDKFGEGLYSYFHESGFYDDVNGESLKHNLIVIKNKLIAFRAYGYSNNEQKPDTKITLSNSNSNINQINININFEDARKKVENMTSLSELEIQEILDKINYIEGIVKLDDRKTKKWESCKSVIRWIADKGVDVGTTLLPLLLKIN
;
A
#
# COMPACT_ATOMS: atom_id res chain seq x y z
N MET A 1 20.96 2.13 -7.75
CA MET A 1 22.19 2.90 -7.99
C MET A 1 21.97 4.39 -7.70
N MET A 2 21.42 5.23 -8.60
CA MET A 2 21.23 6.68 -8.30
C MET A 2 20.28 6.99 -7.12
N ARG A 3 19.25 6.14 -6.88
CA ARG A 3 18.33 6.30 -5.73
C ARG A 3 18.95 5.95 -4.38
N ASP A 4 20.05 5.20 -4.35
CA ASP A 4 20.66 4.75 -3.10
C ASP A 4 21.69 5.80 -2.62
N GLU A 5 22.40 6.43 -3.57
CA GLU A 5 23.31 7.55 -3.32
C GLU A 5 22.57 8.77 -2.73
N PHE A 6 21.39 9.12 -3.28
CA PHE A 6 20.59 10.24 -2.77
C PHE A 6 20.10 10.02 -1.33
N LYS A 7 19.69 8.78 -1.00
CA LYS A 7 19.26 8.43 0.36
C LYS A 7 20.41 8.53 1.35
N PHE A 8 21.58 8.02 0.96
CA PHE A 8 22.80 8.13 1.75
C PHE A 8 23.17 9.60 2.00
N MET A 9 23.10 10.45 0.97
CA MET A 9 23.36 11.89 1.08
C MET A 9 22.42 12.59 2.06
N VAL A 10 21.12 12.30 2.02
CA VAL A 10 20.14 12.81 3.00
C VAL A 10 20.49 12.38 4.41
N ASP A 11 20.85 11.10 4.60
CA ASP A 11 21.16 10.55 5.91
C ASP A 11 22.44 11.15 6.51
N GLU A 12 23.46 11.44 5.68
CA GLU A 12 24.68 12.10 6.12
C GLU A 12 24.43 13.59 6.43
N ASP A 13 23.69 14.31 5.58
CA ASP A 13 23.40 15.73 5.82
C ASP A 13 22.61 15.96 7.10
N ILE A 14 21.69 15.05 7.47
CA ILE A 14 20.99 15.14 8.75
C ILE A 14 21.98 15.11 9.92
N LYS A 15 22.98 14.23 9.88
CA LYS A 15 24.02 14.11 10.92
C LYS A 15 24.94 15.32 10.92
N ASP A 16 25.37 15.78 9.75
CA ASP A 16 26.25 16.93 9.60
C ASP A 16 25.58 18.20 10.13
N ILE A 17 24.31 18.43 9.80
CA ILE A 17 23.56 19.58 10.32
C ILE A 17 23.47 19.53 11.85
N GLU A 18 23.22 18.34 12.42
CA GLU A 18 23.16 18.15 13.87
C GLU A 18 24.50 18.45 14.55
N GLU A 19 25.60 17.91 14.03
CA GLU A 19 26.94 18.17 14.54
C GLU A 19 27.33 19.65 14.43
N LEU A 20 27.00 20.31 13.31
CA LEU A 20 27.29 21.72 13.10
C LEU A 20 26.50 22.63 14.03
N ILE A 21 25.23 22.30 14.32
CA ILE A 21 24.39 23.03 15.26
C ILE A 21 24.93 22.89 16.69
N ASP A 22 25.22 21.66 17.11
CA ASP A 22 25.69 21.36 18.47
C ASP A 22 27.03 22.02 18.76
N ASN A 23 27.93 22.01 17.78
CA ASN A 23 29.23 22.66 17.89
C ASN A 23 29.22 24.15 17.54
N LYS A 24 28.08 24.71 17.13
CA LYS A 24 27.94 26.10 16.63
C LYS A 24 28.93 26.45 15.51
N LYS A 25 29.20 25.51 14.60
CA LYS A 25 30.15 25.63 13.47
C LYS A 25 29.46 25.83 12.11
N TYR A 26 28.17 26.08 12.09
CA TYR A 26 27.43 26.29 10.87
C TYR A 26 27.80 27.60 10.17
N THR A 27 27.87 27.57 8.83
CA THR A 27 28.18 28.72 7.99
C THR A 27 27.07 28.96 6.97
N ASN A 28 27.04 30.17 6.44
CA ASN A 28 26.14 30.51 5.35
C ASN A 28 26.46 29.69 4.09
N GLU A 29 27.74 29.44 3.81
CA GLU A 29 28.20 28.59 2.71
C GLU A 29 27.59 27.18 2.79
N TYR A 30 27.64 26.54 3.96
CA TYR A 30 27.01 25.24 4.17
C TYR A 30 25.49 25.29 4.00
N TYR A 31 24.84 26.35 4.52
CA TYR A 31 23.42 26.56 4.30
C TYR A 31 23.06 26.68 2.82
N LYS A 32 23.82 27.46 2.03
CA LYS A 32 23.64 27.59 0.58
C LYS A 32 23.82 26.27 -0.15
N GLU A 33 24.80 25.48 0.26
CA GLU A 33 25.05 24.16 -0.30
C GLU A 33 23.83 23.25 -0.11
N ILE A 34 23.32 23.17 1.11
CA ILE A 34 22.16 22.32 1.43
C ILE A 34 20.89 22.78 0.72
N VAL A 35 20.59 24.09 0.70
CA VAL A 35 19.39 24.56 -0.02
C VAL A 35 19.48 24.34 -1.52
N SER A 36 20.67 24.53 -2.12
CA SER A 36 20.88 24.27 -3.55
C SER A 36 20.74 22.78 -3.88
N ARG A 37 21.19 21.91 -2.97
CA ARG A 37 21.13 20.45 -3.12
C ARG A 37 19.71 19.91 -3.11
N TYR A 38 18.81 20.48 -2.30
CA TYR A 38 17.47 19.90 -2.07
C TYR A 38 16.30 20.70 -2.64
N HIS A 39 16.47 21.98 -2.98
CA HIS A 39 15.37 22.85 -3.43
C HIS A 39 14.51 22.22 -4.53
N SER A 40 15.15 21.62 -5.54
CA SER A 40 14.46 21.04 -6.69
C SER A 40 13.88 19.64 -6.45
N TYR A 41 14.22 18.99 -5.33
CA TYR A 41 13.86 17.60 -5.05
C TYR A 41 12.82 17.46 -3.96
N ILE A 42 12.75 18.41 -3.02
CA ILE A 42 11.81 18.38 -1.91
C ILE A 42 10.79 19.50 -2.09
N ASP A 43 9.51 19.13 -2.15
CA ASP A 43 8.44 20.10 -2.38
C ASP A 43 8.45 21.15 -1.26
N LYS A 44 8.29 22.41 -1.65
CA LYS A 44 8.19 23.55 -0.72
C LYS A 44 9.37 23.62 0.26
N PHE A 45 10.56 23.23 -0.20
CA PHE A 45 11.75 23.15 0.66
C PHE A 45 12.04 24.46 1.39
N GLY A 46 11.97 25.59 0.69
CA GLY A 46 12.26 26.90 1.27
C GLY A 46 11.16 27.48 2.17
N GLU A 47 9.95 26.93 2.18
CA GLU A 47 8.87 27.46 3.02
C GLU A 47 9.23 27.36 4.51
N GLY A 48 9.15 28.49 5.21
CA GLY A 48 9.49 28.61 6.63
C GLY A 48 10.96 28.95 6.90
N LEU A 49 11.80 29.14 5.87
CA LEU A 49 13.16 29.64 6.03
C LEU A 49 13.21 31.17 5.99
N TYR A 50 14.02 31.78 6.86
CA TYR A 50 14.39 33.19 6.77
C TYR A 50 15.06 33.48 5.42
N SER A 51 14.73 34.63 4.84
CA SER A 51 15.27 35.13 3.56
C SER A 51 15.12 34.17 2.37
N TYR A 52 14.08 33.31 2.39
CA TYR A 52 13.63 32.60 1.20
C TYR A 52 12.57 33.42 0.46
N PHE A 53 12.82 33.68 -0.82
CA PHE A 53 11.93 34.42 -1.71
C PHE A 53 11.19 33.44 -2.61
N HIS A 54 9.93 33.16 -2.26
CA HIS A 54 9.10 32.16 -2.94
C HIS A 54 8.94 32.42 -4.44
N GLU A 55 8.74 33.68 -4.85
CA GLU A 55 8.51 34.04 -6.25
C GLU A 55 9.70 33.73 -7.17
N SER A 56 10.93 33.80 -6.62
CA SER A 56 12.16 33.58 -7.37
C SER A 56 12.88 32.28 -7.02
N GLY A 57 12.37 31.50 -6.06
CA GLY A 57 13.05 30.31 -5.53
C GLY A 57 14.42 30.59 -4.92
N PHE A 58 14.67 31.85 -4.53
CA PHE A 58 16.00 32.32 -4.13
C PHE A 58 16.17 32.29 -2.61
N TYR A 59 17.37 31.93 -2.17
CA TYR A 59 17.78 31.98 -0.77
C TYR A 59 18.83 33.07 -0.63
N ASP A 60 18.59 34.07 0.20
CA ASP A 60 19.60 35.09 0.52
C ASP A 60 20.48 34.67 1.69
N ASP A 61 21.49 35.47 1.96
CA ASP A 61 22.38 35.27 3.10
C ASP A 61 21.63 35.46 4.42
N VAL A 62 21.90 34.57 5.36
CA VAL A 62 21.30 34.56 6.70
C VAL A 62 22.40 34.32 7.71
N ASN A 63 22.35 35.03 8.85
CA ASN A 63 23.38 34.99 9.89
C ASN A 63 22.78 34.74 11.28
N GLY A 64 23.62 34.39 12.24
CA GLY A 64 23.25 34.29 13.66
C GLY A 64 22.14 33.27 13.94
N GLU A 65 21.17 33.66 14.78
CA GLU A 65 20.04 32.79 15.16
C GLU A 65 19.12 32.46 13.99
N SER A 66 18.99 33.34 12.99
CA SER A 66 18.21 33.04 11.79
C SER A 66 18.85 31.94 10.95
N LEU A 67 20.19 31.90 10.86
CA LEU A 67 20.91 30.83 10.17
C LEU A 67 20.75 29.49 10.90
N LYS A 68 20.88 29.52 12.22
CA LYS A 68 20.63 28.35 13.08
C LYS A 68 19.20 27.83 12.91
N HIS A 69 18.22 28.74 12.92
CA HIS A 69 16.82 28.41 12.70
C HIS A 69 16.63 27.72 11.34
N ASN A 70 17.18 28.30 10.27
CA ASN A 70 17.08 27.72 8.93
C ASN A 70 17.62 26.29 8.89
N LEU A 71 18.77 26.03 9.50
CA LEU A 71 19.36 24.68 9.56
C LEU A 71 18.51 23.71 10.38
N ILE A 72 17.91 24.14 11.49
CA ILE A 72 16.96 23.32 12.26
C ILE A 72 15.74 22.95 11.40
N VAL A 73 15.16 23.92 10.70
CA VAL A 73 14.00 23.69 9.82
C VAL A 73 14.37 22.72 8.69
N ILE A 74 15.51 22.93 8.04
CA ILE A 74 16.05 22.03 7.02
C ILE A 74 16.23 20.61 7.56
N LYS A 75 16.89 20.44 8.72
CA LYS A 75 17.10 19.13 9.35
C LYS A 75 15.76 18.40 9.54
N ASN A 76 14.77 19.09 10.09
CA ASN A 76 13.45 18.51 10.33
C ASN A 76 12.71 18.17 9.03
N LYS A 77 12.85 18.99 7.97
CA LYS A 77 12.31 18.67 6.64
C LYS A 77 12.98 17.41 6.05
N LEU A 78 14.30 17.26 6.19
CA LEU A 78 15.02 16.06 5.74
C LEU A 78 14.63 14.81 6.54
N ILE A 79 14.47 14.91 7.86
CA ILE A 79 13.96 13.83 8.71
C ILE A 79 12.56 13.39 8.27
N ALA A 80 11.66 14.35 8.03
CA ALA A 80 10.33 14.06 7.53
C ALA A 80 10.40 13.38 6.14
N PHE A 81 11.17 13.93 5.22
CA PHE A 81 11.35 13.37 3.87
C PHE A 81 11.87 11.92 3.92
N ARG A 82 12.84 11.62 4.78
CA ARG A 82 13.33 10.26 5.06
C ARG A 82 12.22 9.36 5.60
N ALA A 83 11.45 9.82 6.59
CA ALA A 83 10.35 9.05 7.19
C ALA A 83 9.23 8.73 6.19
N TYR A 84 9.02 9.60 5.19
CA TYR A 84 8.11 9.38 4.05
C TYR A 84 8.73 8.56 2.90
N GLY A 85 9.85 7.87 3.15
CA GLY A 85 10.47 7.00 2.16
C GLY A 85 11.15 7.74 1.01
N TYR A 86 11.61 8.97 1.25
CA TYR A 86 12.27 9.84 0.28
C TYR A 86 11.36 10.20 -0.90
N SER A 87 10.11 10.58 -0.58
CA SER A 87 9.10 10.99 -1.55
C SER A 87 8.37 12.24 -1.07
N ASN A 88 7.96 13.09 -2.02
CA ASN A 88 7.17 14.28 -1.71
C ASN A 88 5.71 13.94 -1.48
N ASN A 89 5.06 14.71 -0.60
CA ASN A 89 3.67 14.48 -0.17
C ASN A 89 2.60 14.94 -1.18
N GLU A 90 2.98 15.38 -2.38
CA GLU A 90 2.04 15.78 -3.43
C GLU A 90 2.01 14.75 -4.57
N GLN A 91 1.14 13.73 -4.46
CA GLN A 91 0.47 13.22 -5.67
C GLN A 91 -0.54 14.28 -6.11
N LYS A 92 -0.07 15.34 -6.78
CA LYS A 92 -0.95 16.18 -7.60
C LYS A 92 -1.16 15.47 -8.94
N PRO A 93 -2.40 15.09 -9.31
CA PRO A 93 -2.67 14.51 -10.60
C PRO A 93 -2.76 15.63 -11.63
N ASP A 94 -1.63 16.12 -12.12
CA ASP A 94 -1.66 16.99 -13.31
C ASP A 94 -0.36 16.91 -14.11
N THR A 95 -0.09 15.72 -14.66
CA THR A 95 0.52 15.62 -15.99
C THR A 95 0.05 14.31 -16.60
N LYS A 96 -0.54 14.37 -17.80
CA LYS A 96 -0.79 13.20 -18.65
C LYS A 96 0.55 12.54 -19.02
N ILE A 97 1.10 11.76 -18.10
CA ILE A 97 2.05 10.70 -18.44
C ILE A 97 1.22 9.43 -18.30
N THR A 98 0.92 8.79 -19.43
CA THR A 98 0.40 7.42 -19.41
C THR A 98 1.52 6.51 -18.92
N LEU A 99 1.76 6.52 -17.62
CA LEU A 99 2.41 5.41 -16.95
C LEU A 99 1.38 4.30 -16.93
N SER A 100 1.45 3.40 -17.90
CA SER A 100 0.85 2.07 -17.79
C SER A 100 1.57 1.32 -16.67
N ASN A 101 1.31 1.72 -15.43
CA ASN A 101 1.60 0.92 -14.27
C ASN A 101 0.49 -0.13 -14.21
N SER A 102 0.69 -1.25 -14.92
CA SER A 102 -0.07 -2.46 -14.67
C SER A 102 0.39 -3.02 -13.33
N ASN A 103 0.05 -2.34 -12.24
CA ASN A 103 0.03 -2.98 -10.94
C ASN A 103 -1.22 -3.86 -10.92
N SER A 104 -1.11 -5.03 -11.57
CA SER A 104 -2.00 -6.15 -11.30
C SER A 104 -1.61 -6.68 -9.93
N ASN A 105 -1.92 -5.90 -8.89
CA ASN A 105 -2.10 -6.45 -7.55
C ASN A 105 -3.45 -7.18 -7.58
N ILE A 106 -3.51 -8.22 -8.42
CA ILE A 106 -4.38 -9.33 -8.18
C ILE A 106 -3.78 -9.87 -6.89
N ASN A 107 -4.38 -9.52 -5.74
CA ASN A 107 -4.37 -10.44 -4.63
C ASN A 107 -4.89 -11.74 -5.26
N GLN A 108 -3.99 -12.58 -5.76
CA GLN A 108 -4.28 -13.97 -5.97
C GLN A 108 -4.51 -14.43 -4.55
N ILE A 109 -5.76 -14.26 -4.10
CA ILE A 109 -6.28 -15.01 -2.99
C ILE A 109 -6.17 -16.42 -3.54
N ASN A 110 -5.01 -17.05 -3.31
CA ASN A 110 -4.82 -18.47 -3.45
C ASN A 110 -5.68 -19.04 -2.33
N ILE A 111 -7.00 -18.99 -2.53
CA ILE A 111 -7.92 -19.69 -1.67
C ILE A 111 -7.66 -21.15 -2.02
N ASN A 112 -6.74 -21.77 -1.29
CA ASN A 112 -6.49 -23.19 -1.36
C ASN A 112 -7.68 -23.90 -0.70
N ILE A 113 -8.87 -23.80 -1.30
CA ILE A 113 -10.11 -24.28 -0.72
C ILE A 113 -10.18 -25.78 -0.99
N ASN A 114 -9.82 -26.59 -0.01
CA ASN A 114 -9.99 -28.03 -0.13
C ASN A 114 -11.46 -28.39 0.10
N PHE A 115 -12.06 -29.19 -0.81
CA PHE A 115 -13.44 -29.68 -0.62
C PHE A 115 -13.56 -30.49 0.68
N GLU A 116 -12.51 -31.21 1.07
CA GLU A 116 -12.46 -31.95 2.33
C GLU A 116 -12.49 -31.04 3.57
N ASP A 117 -11.86 -29.86 3.49
CA ASP A 117 -11.90 -28.91 4.61
C ASP A 117 -13.30 -28.30 4.76
N ALA A 118 -14.00 -28.09 3.64
CA ALA A 118 -15.40 -27.65 3.66
C ALA A 118 -16.32 -28.71 4.29
N ARG A 119 -16.14 -30.01 3.96
CA ARG A 119 -16.90 -31.11 4.58
C ARG A 119 -16.71 -31.14 6.08
N LYS A 120 -15.45 -31.15 6.54
CA LYS A 120 -15.11 -31.14 7.97
C LYS A 120 -15.71 -29.94 8.69
N LYS A 121 -15.69 -28.75 8.06
CA LYS A 121 -16.28 -27.55 8.66
C LYS A 121 -17.78 -27.70 8.88
N VAL A 122 -18.49 -28.28 7.91
CA VAL A 122 -19.94 -28.52 7.97
C VAL A 122 -20.30 -29.59 9.01
N GLU A 123 -19.55 -30.69 9.04
CA GLU A 123 -19.75 -31.77 10.03
C GLU A 123 -19.58 -31.30 11.48
N ASN A 124 -18.76 -30.27 11.71
CA ASN A 124 -18.52 -29.69 13.03
C ASN A 124 -19.47 -28.54 13.39
N MET A 125 -20.46 -28.21 12.55
CA MET A 125 -21.45 -27.17 12.87
C MET A 125 -22.48 -27.71 13.86
N THR A 126 -22.40 -27.26 15.11
CA THR A 126 -23.34 -27.65 16.19
C THR A 126 -24.71 -26.96 16.10
N SER A 127 -24.86 -25.99 15.19
CA SER A 127 -26.07 -25.20 14.98
C SER A 127 -27.05 -25.80 13.97
N LEU A 128 -26.68 -26.90 13.31
CA LEU A 128 -27.45 -27.53 12.24
C LEU A 128 -27.89 -28.94 12.65
N SER A 129 -29.06 -29.36 12.17
CA SER A 129 -29.52 -30.74 12.33
C SER A 129 -28.74 -31.70 11.41
N GLU A 130 -28.72 -33.00 11.75
CA GLU A 130 -28.07 -34.03 10.92
C GLU A 130 -28.61 -34.04 9.48
N LEU A 131 -29.91 -33.77 9.30
CA LEU A 131 -30.53 -33.66 7.98
C LEU A 131 -30.00 -32.46 7.18
N GLU A 132 -29.81 -31.32 7.83
CA GLU A 132 -29.26 -30.11 7.19
C GLU A 132 -27.77 -30.28 6.87
N ILE A 133 -27.01 -30.92 7.75
CA ILE A 133 -25.61 -31.28 7.52
C ILE A 133 -25.50 -32.16 6.26
N GLN A 134 -26.32 -33.22 6.18
CA GLN A 134 -26.31 -34.10 5.02
C GLN A 134 -26.70 -33.36 3.73
N GLU A 135 -27.71 -32.49 3.78
CA GLU A 135 -28.12 -31.68 2.63
C GLU A 135 -26.97 -30.78 2.14
N ILE A 136 -26.22 -30.16 3.06
CA ILE A 136 -25.05 -29.33 2.72
C ILE A 136 -23.93 -30.19 2.12
N LEU A 137 -23.64 -31.37 2.70
CA LEU A 137 -22.63 -32.29 2.17
C LEU A 137 -22.96 -32.75 0.75
N ASP A 138 -24.24 -32.97 0.44
CA ASP A 138 -24.71 -33.30 -0.90
C ASP A 138 -24.51 -32.13 -1.88
N LYS A 139 -24.70 -30.87 -1.43
CA LYS A 139 -24.36 -29.69 -2.23
C LYS A 139 -22.86 -29.56 -2.48
N ILE A 140 -22.01 -29.89 -1.50
CA ILE A 140 -20.55 -29.92 -1.67
C ILE A 140 -20.16 -30.94 -2.73
N ASN A 141 -20.71 -32.17 -2.65
CA ASN A 141 -20.51 -33.23 -3.65
C ASN A 141 -20.91 -32.78 -5.06
N TYR A 142 -22.07 -32.13 -5.17
CA TYR A 142 -22.57 -31.63 -6.44
C TYR A 142 -21.65 -30.55 -7.05
N ILE A 143 -21.19 -29.58 -6.25
CA ILE A 143 -20.23 -28.55 -6.70
C ILE A 143 -18.91 -29.20 -7.12
N GLU A 144 -18.39 -30.15 -6.33
CA GLU A 144 -17.14 -30.84 -6.65
C GLU A 144 -17.24 -31.60 -7.99
N GLY A 145 -18.37 -32.26 -8.23
CA GLY A 145 -18.67 -32.91 -9.50
C GLY A 145 -18.62 -31.91 -10.66
N ILE A 146 -19.30 -30.76 -10.54
CA ILE A 146 -19.33 -29.73 -11.59
C ILE A 146 -17.93 -29.17 -11.88
N VAL A 147 -17.12 -28.93 -10.84
CA VAL A 147 -15.76 -28.40 -11.01
C VAL A 147 -14.89 -29.38 -11.81
N LYS A 148 -15.04 -30.69 -11.56
CA LYS A 148 -14.30 -31.75 -12.25
C LYS A 148 -14.78 -32.06 -13.67
N LEU A 149 -15.96 -31.58 -14.10
CA LEU A 149 -16.44 -31.77 -15.46
C LEU A 149 -15.54 -31.05 -16.47
N ASP A 150 -15.30 -31.69 -17.62
CA ASP A 150 -14.74 -31.04 -18.79
C ASP A 150 -15.85 -30.36 -19.59
N ASP A 151 -16.32 -29.23 -19.06
CA ASP A 151 -17.41 -28.43 -19.63
C ASP A 151 -17.01 -26.95 -19.66
N ARG A 152 -17.66 -26.17 -20.53
CA ARG A 152 -17.43 -24.72 -20.58
C ARG A 152 -17.82 -24.06 -19.26
N LYS A 153 -17.02 -23.09 -18.79
CA LYS A 153 -17.25 -22.28 -17.59
C LYS A 153 -18.70 -21.79 -17.48
N THR A 154 -19.28 -21.26 -18.55
CA THR A 154 -20.66 -20.76 -18.56
C THR A 154 -21.68 -21.83 -18.19
N LYS A 155 -21.52 -23.05 -18.71
CA LYS A 155 -22.39 -24.19 -18.44
C LYS A 155 -22.24 -24.71 -17.00
N LYS A 156 -21.01 -24.72 -16.46
CA LYS A 156 -20.75 -25.02 -15.04
C LYS A 156 -21.47 -24.02 -14.13
N TRP A 157 -21.36 -22.72 -14.44
CA TRP A 157 -22.07 -21.66 -13.70
C TRP A 157 -23.59 -21.78 -13.79
N GLU A 158 -24.13 -22.17 -14.94
CA GLU A 158 -25.56 -22.44 -15.10
C GLU A 158 -26.05 -23.58 -14.21
N SER A 159 -25.31 -24.68 -14.14
CA SER A 159 -25.62 -25.81 -13.24
C SER A 159 -25.58 -25.41 -11.76
N CYS A 160 -24.68 -24.48 -11.38
CA CYS A 160 -24.58 -23.99 -10.01
C CYS A 160 -25.63 -22.93 -9.63
N LYS A 161 -26.42 -22.37 -10.56
CA LYS A 161 -27.43 -21.33 -10.24
C LYS A 161 -28.43 -21.78 -9.18
N SER A 162 -28.84 -23.04 -9.22
CA SER A 162 -29.76 -23.62 -8.23
C SER A 162 -29.13 -23.68 -6.84
N VAL A 163 -27.83 -23.98 -6.76
CA VAL A 163 -27.06 -24.02 -5.51
C VAL A 163 -26.86 -22.62 -4.94
N ILE A 164 -26.59 -21.62 -5.79
CA ILE A 164 -26.42 -20.22 -5.36
C ILE A 164 -27.70 -19.68 -4.72
N ARG A 165 -28.86 -19.94 -5.35
CA ARG A 165 -30.17 -19.57 -4.77
C ARG A 165 -30.39 -20.26 -3.44
N TRP A 166 -30.14 -21.56 -3.38
CA TRP A 166 -30.29 -22.35 -2.16
C TRP A 166 -29.37 -21.85 -1.03
N ILE A 167 -28.13 -21.44 -1.32
CA ILE A 167 -27.21 -20.85 -0.32
C ILE A 167 -27.81 -19.57 0.27
N ALA A 168 -28.43 -18.72 -0.56
CA ALA A 168 -29.05 -17.48 -0.11
C ALA A 168 -30.18 -17.71 0.91
N ASP A 169 -30.86 -18.85 0.83
CA ASP A 169 -31.99 -19.20 1.69
C ASP A 169 -31.57 -19.85 3.03
N LYS A 170 -30.30 -20.26 3.20
CA LYS A 170 -29.83 -21.09 4.34
C LYS A 170 -29.05 -20.35 5.42
N GLY A 171 -28.62 -19.11 5.18
CA GLY A 171 -27.96 -18.27 6.17
C GLY A 171 -26.43 -18.15 6.04
N VAL A 172 -25.82 -17.35 6.91
CA VAL A 172 -24.43 -16.87 6.76
C VAL A 172 -23.38 -17.98 6.90
N ASP A 173 -23.58 -18.94 7.79
CA ASP A 173 -22.59 -20.01 8.04
C ASP A 173 -22.45 -20.97 6.85
N VAL A 174 -23.57 -21.29 6.21
CA VAL A 174 -23.63 -22.07 4.97
C VAL A 174 -23.01 -21.26 3.82
N GLY A 175 -23.35 -19.97 3.72
CA GLY A 175 -22.80 -19.06 2.71
C GLY A 175 -21.28 -18.93 2.75
N THR A 176 -20.70 -18.67 3.93
CA THR A 176 -19.24 -18.54 4.09
C THR A 176 -18.48 -19.82 3.77
N THR A 177 -19.14 -20.98 3.80
CA THR A 177 -18.52 -22.28 3.55
C THR A 177 -18.64 -22.72 2.09
N LEU A 178 -19.79 -22.52 1.46
CA LEU A 178 -20.04 -22.98 0.09
C LEU A 178 -19.67 -21.96 -1.00
N LEU A 179 -19.81 -20.65 -0.74
CA LEU A 179 -19.50 -19.62 -1.75
C LEU A 179 -18.05 -19.70 -2.25
N PRO A 180 -17.04 -19.92 -1.40
CA PRO A 180 -15.67 -20.07 -1.88
C PRO A 180 -15.53 -21.25 -2.86
N LEU A 181 -16.21 -22.39 -2.63
CA LEU A 181 -16.11 -23.57 -3.50
C LEU A 181 -16.55 -23.28 -4.94
N LEU A 182 -17.54 -22.41 -5.13
CA LEU A 182 -18.00 -21.99 -6.45
C LEU A 182 -16.95 -21.18 -7.22
N LEU A 183 -16.02 -20.52 -6.52
CA LEU A 183 -14.92 -19.79 -7.15
C LEU A 183 -13.89 -20.72 -7.80
N LYS A 184 -13.92 -22.03 -7.48
CA LYS A 184 -13.08 -23.04 -8.16
C LYS A 184 -13.59 -23.41 -9.56
N ILE A 185 -14.74 -22.90 -10.00
CA ILE A 185 -15.25 -23.10 -11.35
C ILE A 185 -14.38 -22.33 -12.35
N ASN A 186 -13.47 -23.06 -13.00
CA ASN A 186 -12.67 -22.61 -14.14
C ASN A 186 -13.25 -23.14 -15.45
#